data_AF-A0A9W8NGN6-F1
#
_entry.id   AF-A0A9W8NGN6-F1
#
_cell.length_a   1.000
_cell.length_b   1.000
_cell.length_c   1.000
_cell.angle_alpha   90.00
_cell.angle_beta   90.00
_cell.angle_gamma   90.00
#
_symmetry.space_group_name_H-M   'P 1'
#
loop_
_entity.id
_entity.type
_entity.pdbx_description
1 polymer ?
#
loop_
_entity_poly.entity_id
_entity_poly.type
_entity_poly.pdbx_seq_one_letter_code
_entity_poly.pdbx_strand_id
1 'polypeptide(L)'
;MAKSPEMQRFQFIAADVSKTNYVERVVADATGLKNERALEFVWCLAGVSTPMLWTNDNALEAAQHNMDVNYSRSAKMSRAIMRARLLPGHGKQQQSSTPTRRPIPKHIAFTGSVLSTFSLAGHGTYCPSKLALRALADTLAMEARLA
;
A
#
# COMPACT_ATOMS: atom_id res chain seq x y z
N MET A 1 16.26 0.55 -22.43
CA MET A 1 17.47 0.98 -21.68
C MET A 1 17.08 2.04 -20.68
N ALA A 2 17.70 2.05 -19.50
CA ALA A 2 17.52 3.11 -18.50
C ALA A 2 18.07 4.44 -19.02
N LYS A 3 17.35 5.55 -18.79
CA LYS A 3 17.75 6.89 -19.24
C LYS A 3 19.01 7.40 -18.53
N SER A 4 19.27 6.93 -17.30
CA SER A 4 20.45 7.26 -16.48
C SER A 4 20.86 6.04 -15.65
N PRO A 5 21.58 5.07 -16.24
CA PRO A 5 21.94 3.81 -15.57
C PRO A 5 22.70 3.99 -14.25
N GLU A 6 23.54 5.02 -14.16
CA GLU A 6 24.36 5.37 -13.00
C GLU A 6 23.56 5.87 -11.79
N MET A 7 22.36 6.42 -12.02
CA MET A 7 21.48 6.93 -10.96
C MET A 7 20.37 5.95 -10.58
N GLN A 8 20.07 4.97 -11.43
CA GLN A 8 19.00 4.02 -11.20
C GLN A 8 19.47 2.85 -10.34
N ARG A 9 19.02 2.83 -9.08
CA ARG A 9 19.32 1.77 -8.12
C ARG A 9 18.06 0.96 -7.83
N PHE A 10 18.22 -0.36 -7.79
CA PHE A 10 17.17 -1.28 -7.37
C PHE A 10 17.65 -2.04 -6.14
N GLN A 11 16.76 -2.18 -5.17
CA GLN A 11 17.02 -2.93 -3.96
C GLN A 11 15.81 -3.81 -3.67
N PHE A 12 16.09 -4.99 -3.15
CA PHE A 12 15.08 -5.99 -2.81
C PHE A 12 15.04 -6.15 -1.29
N ILE A 13 13.83 -6.08 -0.74
CA ILE A 13 13.57 -6.33 0.68
C ILE A 13 12.68 -7.55 0.76
N ALA A 14 13.22 -8.65 1.29
CA ALA A 14 12.44 -9.85 1.58
C ALA A 14 11.57 -9.61 2.80
N ALA A 15 10.25 -9.76 2.64
CA ALA A 15 9.29 -9.57 3.71
C ALA A 15 8.42 -10.81 3.88
N ASP A 16 8.44 -11.38 5.09
CA ASP A 16 7.51 -12.45 5.46
C ASP A 16 6.18 -11.85 5.88
N VAL A 17 5.21 -11.91 4.98
CA VAL A 17 3.87 -11.34 5.13
C VAL A 17 2.98 -12.11 6.10
N SER A 18 3.44 -13.26 6.65
CA SER A 18 2.74 -13.97 7.73
C SER A 18 2.95 -13.30 9.09
N LYS A 19 4.04 -12.52 9.26
CA LYS A 19 4.37 -11.86 10.52
C LYS A 19 3.56 -10.59 10.72
N THR A 20 3.04 -10.38 11.91
CA THR A 20 2.17 -9.23 12.21
C THR A 20 2.85 -7.87 12.03
N ASN A 21 4.17 -7.82 12.21
CA ASN A 21 4.99 -6.60 12.15
C ASN A 21 5.83 -6.45 10.86
N TYR A 22 5.50 -7.20 9.79
CA TYR A 22 6.29 -7.16 8.56
C TYR A 22 6.31 -5.76 7.93
N VAL A 23 5.21 -5.01 8.07
CA VAL A 23 5.05 -3.69 7.47
C VAL A 23 6.01 -2.69 8.08
N GLU A 24 6.06 -2.60 9.41
CA GLU A 24 6.94 -1.67 10.13
C GLU A 24 8.40 -1.93 9.77
N ARG A 25 8.80 -3.20 9.67
CA ARG A 25 10.15 -3.59 9.27
C ARG A 25 10.45 -3.17 7.83
N VAL A 26 9.56 -3.46 6.88
CA VAL A 26 9.75 -3.08 5.47
C VAL A 26 9.86 -1.57 5.32
N VAL A 27 9.03 -0.81 6.04
CA VAL A 27 9.08 0.66 6.01
C VAL A 27 10.37 1.18 6.60
N ALA A 28 10.84 0.61 7.73
CA ALA A 28 12.12 0.99 8.34
C ALA A 28 13.30 0.69 7.42
N ASP A 29 13.37 -0.54 6.88
CA ASP A 29 14.43 -0.96 5.96
C ASP A 29 14.47 -0.05 4.71
N ALA A 30 13.31 0.19 4.08
CA ALA A 30 13.21 1.05 2.91
C ALA A 30 13.56 2.52 3.20
N THR A 31 13.28 3.00 4.42
CA THR A 31 13.58 4.37 4.84
C THR A 31 15.07 4.54 5.15
N GLY A 32 15.70 3.55 5.80
CA GLY A 32 17.15 3.52 6.04
C GLY A 32 17.96 3.53 4.74
N LEU A 33 17.49 2.80 3.73
CA LEU A 33 18.08 2.81 2.37
C LEU A 33 17.98 4.19 1.68
N LYS A 34 17.09 5.06 2.16
CA LYS A 34 16.90 6.44 1.68
C LYS A 34 17.46 7.48 2.67
N ASN A 35 18.47 7.15 3.46
CA ASN A 35 19.09 8.05 4.45
C ASN A 35 18.06 8.68 5.41
N GLU A 36 17.15 7.85 5.94
CA GLU A 36 16.06 8.27 6.83
C GLU A 36 15.06 9.25 6.20
N ARG A 37 15.07 9.42 4.87
CA ARG A 37 14.08 10.24 4.17
C ARG A 37 12.79 9.46 4.00
N ALA A 38 11.68 10.15 4.23
CA ALA A 38 10.35 9.61 3.96
C ALA A 38 10.24 9.08 2.51
N LEU A 39 9.61 7.92 2.37
CA LEU A 39 9.25 7.35 1.07
C LEU A 39 8.28 8.31 0.36
N GLU A 40 8.55 8.64 -0.89
CA GLU A 40 7.74 9.58 -1.69
C GLU A 40 6.60 8.86 -2.38
N PHE A 41 6.86 7.71 -3.00
CA PHE A 41 5.86 6.89 -3.66
C PHE A 41 5.85 5.50 -3.05
N VAL A 42 4.66 5.00 -2.72
CA VAL A 42 4.45 3.63 -2.23
C VAL A 42 3.33 3.00 -3.04
N TRP A 43 3.52 1.78 -3.52
CA TRP A 43 2.51 1.05 -4.26
C TRP A 43 2.20 -0.27 -3.56
N CYS A 44 0.99 -0.37 -3.03
CA CYS A 44 0.42 -1.63 -2.54
C CYS A 44 -0.03 -2.47 -3.74
N LEU A 45 0.91 -3.24 -4.31
CA LEU A 45 0.71 -4.04 -5.52
C LEU A 45 0.12 -5.42 -5.25
N ALA A 46 0.55 -6.07 -4.16
CA ALA A 46 0.29 -7.47 -3.89
C ALA A 46 -1.22 -7.76 -3.78
N GLY A 47 -1.65 -8.84 -4.44
CA GLY A 47 -3.02 -9.32 -4.37
C GLY A 47 -3.19 -10.71 -4.94
N VAL A 48 -4.28 -11.36 -4.57
CA VAL A 48 -4.69 -12.69 -5.04
C VAL A 48 -6.16 -12.65 -5.44
N SER A 49 -6.52 -13.54 -6.37
CA SER A 49 -7.90 -13.74 -6.80
C SER A 49 -8.16 -15.24 -6.84
N THR A 50 -9.26 -15.67 -6.23
CA THR A 50 -9.71 -17.06 -6.24
C THR A 50 -11.12 -17.12 -6.79
N PRO A 51 -11.31 -17.04 -8.12
CA PRO A 51 -12.64 -17.06 -8.72
C PRO A 51 -13.31 -18.42 -8.48
N MET A 52 -14.51 -18.40 -7.91
CA MET A 52 -15.35 -19.57 -7.69
C MET A 52 -16.79 -19.17 -7.38
N LEU A 53 -17.71 -20.12 -7.52
CA LEU A 53 -19.09 -19.92 -7.09
C LEU A 53 -19.18 -19.93 -5.56
N TRP A 54 -20.10 -19.13 -5.02
CA TRP A 54 -20.28 -19.00 -3.57
C TRP A 54 -20.73 -20.29 -2.88
N THR A 55 -21.35 -21.19 -3.64
CA THR A 55 -21.83 -22.50 -3.16
C THR A 55 -20.74 -23.55 -3.04
N ASN A 56 -19.51 -23.26 -3.50
CA ASN A 56 -18.40 -24.21 -3.39
C ASN A 56 -17.90 -24.27 -1.94
N ASP A 57 -17.52 -25.47 -1.47
CA ASP A 57 -17.15 -25.73 -0.07
C ASP A 57 -16.11 -24.74 0.50
N ASN A 58 -15.09 -24.39 -0.29
CA ASN A 58 -13.98 -23.54 0.16
C ASN A 58 -14.21 -22.03 -0.11
N ALA A 59 -15.42 -21.61 -0.51
CA ALA A 59 -15.68 -20.22 -0.91
C ALA A 59 -15.45 -19.22 0.22
N LEU A 60 -15.86 -19.55 1.45
CA LEU A 60 -15.66 -18.69 2.62
C LEU A 60 -14.18 -18.54 2.98
N GLU A 61 -13.42 -19.64 2.95
CA GLU A 61 -11.98 -19.63 3.21
C GLU A 61 -11.24 -18.80 2.17
N ALA A 62 -11.59 -18.98 0.88
CA ALA A 62 -11.04 -18.17 -0.21
C ALA A 62 -11.39 -16.68 -0.05
N ALA A 63 -12.62 -16.35 0.39
CA ALA A 63 -13.03 -14.97 0.65
C ALA A 63 -12.22 -14.33 1.77
N GLN A 64 -12.01 -15.05 2.87
CA GLN A 64 -11.17 -14.60 3.99
C GLN A 64 -9.72 -14.39 3.55
N HIS A 65 -9.15 -15.35 2.83
CA HIS A 65 -7.79 -15.22 2.31
C HIS A 65 -7.62 -14.02 1.38
N ASN A 66 -8.57 -13.80 0.46
CA ASN A 66 -8.56 -12.63 -0.43
C ASN A 66 -8.66 -11.30 0.36
N MET A 67 -9.49 -11.25 1.41
CA MET A 67 -9.56 -10.07 2.30
C MET A 67 -8.24 -9.82 3.02
N ASP A 68 -7.64 -10.86 3.59
CA ASP A 68 -6.37 -10.75 4.30
C ASP A 68 -5.25 -10.24 3.40
N VAL A 69 -5.16 -10.79 2.18
CA VAL A 69 -4.09 -10.44 1.25
C VAL A 69 -4.34 -9.10 0.56
N ASN A 70 -5.53 -8.86 0.02
CA ASN A 70 -5.79 -7.68 -0.82
C ASN A 70 -6.06 -6.42 0.00
N TYR A 71 -6.90 -6.55 1.03
CA TYR A 71 -7.34 -5.42 1.85
C TYR A 71 -6.45 -5.23 3.07
N SER A 72 -6.38 -6.23 3.95
CA SER A 72 -5.75 -6.08 5.27
C SER A 72 -4.27 -5.70 5.17
N ARG A 73 -3.52 -6.30 4.23
CA ARG A 73 -2.12 -5.94 3.99
C ARG A 73 -1.96 -4.50 3.49
N SER A 74 -2.78 -4.09 2.51
CA SER A 74 -2.77 -2.74 1.96
C SER A 74 -3.13 -1.70 3.02
N ALA A 75 -4.11 -2.00 3.88
CA ALA A 75 -4.53 -1.14 4.99
C ALA A 75 -3.43 -0.97 6.06
N LYS A 76 -2.75 -2.07 6.42
CA LYS A 76 -1.60 -2.02 7.35
C LYS A 76 -0.46 -1.18 6.77
N MET A 77 -0.11 -1.40 5.49
CA MET A 77 0.94 -0.65 4.79
C MET A 77 0.62 0.85 4.70
N SER A 78 -0.58 1.21 4.23
CA SER A 78 -0.96 2.63 4.11
C SER A 78 -0.97 3.34 5.46
N ARG A 79 -1.47 2.68 6.51
CA ARG A 79 -1.45 3.22 7.88
C ARG A 79 -0.02 3.45 8.38
N ALA A 80 0.88 2.48 8.21
CA ALA A 80 2.28 2.63 8.64
C ALA A 80 2.97 3.80 7.91
N ILE A 81 2.76 3.90 6.59
CA ILE A 81 3.31 4.97 5.77
C ILE A 81 2.75 6.34 6.16
N MET A 82 1.44 6.47 6.36
CA MET A 82 0.83 7.72 6.78
C MET A 82 1.34 8.15 8.16
N ARG A 83 1.45 7.22 9.12
CA ARG A 83 2.03 7.51 10.44
C ARG A 83 3.48 7.99 10.33
N ALA A 84 4.31 7.29 9.55
CA ALA A 84 5.71 7.69 9.34
C ALA A 84 5.83 9.07 8.66
N ARG A 85 4.87 9.44 7.81
CA ARG A 85 4.88 10.71 7.06
C ARG A 85 4.28 11.89 7.83
N LEU A 86 3.28 11.66 8.68
CA LEU A 86 2.44 12.70 9.29
C LEU A 86 2.67 12.87 10.79
N LEU A 87 3.15 11.86 11.52
CA LEU A 87 3.34 12.00 12.97
C LEU A 87 4.56 12.85 13.31
N PRO A 88 4.44 13.78 14.30
CA PRO A 88 5.58 14.52 14.83
C PRO A 88 6.70 13.58 15.30
N GLY A 89 7.95 13.94 15.02
CA GLY A 89 9.14 13.17 15.44
C GLY A 89 9.52 11.97 14.55
N HIS A 90 8.65 11.53 13.62
CA HIS A 90 8.95 10.44 12.68
C HIS A 90 9.35 10.95 11.28
N GLY A 91 8.95 12.17 10.95
CA GLY A 91 9.50 12.90 9.81
C GLY A 91 10.74 13.67 10.24
N LYS A 92 11.94 13.09 10.10
CA LYS A 92 13.12 13.91 9.75
C LYS A 92 12.88 14.42 8.34
N GLN A 93 11.92 15.33 8.16
CA GLN A 93 12.01 16.25 7.05
C GLN A 93 13.35 16.94 7.29
N GLN A 94 14.35 16.64 6.46
CA GLN A 94 15.39 17.62 6.22
C GLN A 94 14.61 18.86 5.80
N GLN A 95 14.36 19.76 6.75
CA GLN A 95 14.07 21.14 6.46
C GLN A 95 15.27 21.55 5.63
N SER A 96 15.12 21.47 4.31
CA SER A 96 16.05 22.12 3.41
C SER A 96 15.99 23.57 3.84
N SER A 97 17.06 24.05 4.45
CA SER A 97 17.27 25.44 4.89
C SER A 97 17.28 26.43 3.72
N THR A 98 16.68 26.07 2.58
CA THR A 98 16.52 26.87 1.38
C THR A 98 15.03 27.21 1.21
N PRO A 99 14.63 28.50 1.29
CA PRO A 99 13.22 28.91 1.40
C PRO A 99 12.36 28.74 0.12
N THR A 100 12.81 28.01 -0.89
CA THR A 100 12.27 28.15 -2.27
C THR A 100 11.79 26.87 -2.95
N ARG A 101 11.90 25.69 -2.31
CA ARG A 101 11.48 24.43 -2.96
C ARG A 101 10.12 23.96 -2.47
N ARG A 102 9.15 23.88 -3.38
CA ARG A 102 7.83 23.27 -3.12
C ARG A 102 8.01 21.87 -2.50
N PRO A 103 7.19 21.47 -1.52
CA PRO A 103 7.24 20.14 -0.96
C PRO A 103 7.11 19.09 -2.07
N ILE A 104 7.94 18.04 -2.02
CA ILE A 104 7.84 16.94 -2.97
C ILE A 104 6.51 16.19 -2.72
N PRO A 105 5.66 16.00 -3.74
CA PRO A 105 4.41 15.26 -3.59
C PRO A 105 4.65 13.84 -3.07
N LYS A 106 3.87 13.43 -2.06
CA LYS A 106 3.91 12.08 -1.50
C LYS A 106 2.65 11.33 -1.97
N HIS A 107 2.84 10.13 -2.50
CA HIS A 107 1.76 9.32 -3.07
C HIS A 107 1.70 7.94 -2.41
N ILE A 108 0.49 7.40 -2.34
CA ILE A 108 0.21 5.99 -2.06
C ILE A 108 -0.72 5.51 -3.17
N ALA A 109 -0.33 4.45 -3.87
CA ALA A 109 -1.13 3.80 -4.89
C ALA A 109 -1.58 2.42 -4.43
N PHE A 110 -2.81 2.05 -4.76
CA PHE A 110 -3.37 0.73 -4.51
C PHE A 110 -3.71 0.06 -5.85
N THR A 111 -3.39 -1.22 -5.99
CA THR A 111 -3.85 -1.98 -7.16
C THR A 111 -5.33 -2.31 -6.99
N GLY A 112 -6.17 -1.54 -7.69
CA GLY A 112 -7.59 -1.82 -7.83
C GLY A 112 -7.88 -2.94 -8.84
N SER A 113 -9.14 -3.03 -9.23
CA SER A 113 -9.67 -3.88 -10.30
C SER A 113 -10.95 -3.23 -10.83
N VAL A 114 -11.39 -3.59 -12.04
CA VAL A 114 -12.76 -3.26 -12.49
C VAL A 114 -13.81 -3.79 -11.52
N LEU A 115 -13.51 -4.88 -10.81
CA LEU A 115 -14.37 -5.43 -9.75
C LEU A 115 -14.40 -4.59 -8.46
N SER A 116 -13.73 -3.44 -8.44
CA SER A 116 -13.90 -2.42 -7.39
C SER A 116 -15.04 -1.44 -7.71
N THR A 117 -15.65 -1.54 -8.89
CA THR A 117 -16.77 -0.67 -9.30
C THR A 117 -18.07 -1.44 -9.54
N PHE A 118 -18.00 -2.72 -9.89
CA PHE A 118 -19.18 -3.59 -9.99
C PHE A 118 -18.85 -5.03 -9.59
N SER A 119 -19.89 -5.81 -9.27
CA SER A 119 -19.78 -7.23 -8.92
C SER A 119 -19.99 -8.13 -10.14
N LEU A 120 -19.31 -9.27 -10.18
CA LEU A 120 -19.42 -10.27 -11.24
C LEU A 120 -19.64 -11.66 -10.65
N ALA A 121 -20.50 -12.46 -11.28
CA ALA A 121 -20.70 -13.87 -10.90
C ALA A 121 -19.36 -14.63 -10.90
N GLY A 122 -19.20 -15.56 -9.96
CA GLY A 122 -17.95 -16.29 -9.76
C GLY A 122 -16.83 -15.48 -9.10
N HIS A 123 -17.07 -14.22 -8.71
CA HIS A 123 -16.07 -13.37 -8.03
C HIS A 123 -16.51 -12.93 -6.63
N GLY A 124 -17.49 -13.60 -6.03
CA GLY A 124 -17.98 -13.28 -4.68
C GLY A 124 -16.89 -13.36 -3.60
N THR A 125 -15.86 -14.19 -3.80
CA THR A 125 -14.71 -14.33 -2.90
C THR A 125 -13.67 -13.21 -3.06
N TYR A 126 -13.64 -12.50 -4.21
CA TYR A 126 -12.59 -11.54 -4.54
C TYR A 126 -13.10 -10.09 -4.59
N CYS A 127 -14.26 -9.87 -5.23
CA CYS A 127 -14.86 -8.55 -5.42
C CYS A 127 -15.01 -7.75 -4.12
N PRO A 128 -15.46 -8.32 -2.98
CA PRO A 128 -15.55 -7.59 -1.72
C PRO A 128 -14.21 -6.98 -1.28
N SER A 129 -13.10 -7.70 -1.47
CA SER A 129 -11.77 -7.21 -1.08
C SER A 129 -11.31 -6.02 -1.91
N LYS A 130 -11.73 -5.91 -3.17
CA LYS A 130 -11.42 -4.77 -4.05
C LYS A 130 -12.35 -3.59 -3.82
N LEU A 131 -13.63 -3.83 -3.54
CA LEU A 131 -14.56 -2.79 -3.08
C LEU A 131 -14.09 -2.16 -1.76
N ALA A 132 -13.67 -2.98 -0.79
CA ALA A 132 -13.11 -2.50 0.47
C ALA A 132 -11.84 -1.66 0.25
N LEU A 133 -10.97 -2.09 -0.67
CA LEU A 133 -9.75 -1.34 -1.01
C LEU A 133 -10.06 0.00 -1.69
N ARG A 134 -11.08 0.06 -2.54
CA ARG A 134 -11.57 1.30 -3.15
C ARG A 134 -12.09 2.27 -2.09
N ALA A 135 -12.92 1.78 -1.17
CA ALA A 135 -13.45 2.58 -0.06
C ALA A 135 -12.33 3.12 0.82
N LEU A 136 -11.35 2.29 1.18
CA LEU A 136 -10.16 2.75 1.90
C LEU A 136 -9.44 3.87 1.14
N ALA A 137 -9.17 3.70 -0.16
CA ALA A 137 -8.48 4.71 -0.94
C ALA A 137 -9.24 6.05 -0.99
N ASP A 138 -10.57 6.02 -1.10
CA ASP A 138 -11.40 7.23 -1.04
C ASP A 138 -11.30 7.92 0.32
N THR A 139 -11.46 7.17 1.41
CA THR A 139 -11.35 7.70 2.77
C THR A 139 -9.98 8.32 3.00
N LEU A 140 -8.89 7.62 2.64
CA LEU A 140 -7.53 8.15 2.81
C LEU A 140 -7.27 9.38 1.94
N ALA A 141 -7.87 9.49 0.76
CA ALA A 141 -7.76 10.69 -0.07
C ALA A 141 -8.45 11.90 0.57
N MET A 142 -9.55 11.67 1.30
CA MET A 142 -10.22 12.71 2.08
C MET A 142 -9.39 13.08 3.32
N GLU A 143 -8.91 12.09 4.08
CA GLU A 143 -8.04 12.31 5.25
C GLU A 143 -6.76 13.07 4.88
N ALA A 144 -6.13 12.74 3.75
CA ALA A 144 -4.92 13.41 3.28
C ALA A 144 -5.12 14.90 2.92
N ARG A 145 -6.37 15.35 2.72
CA ARG A 145 -6.71 16.77 2.52
C ARG A 145 -6.95 17.51 3.84
N LEU A 146 -7.14 16.78 4.93
CA LEU A 146 -7.32 17.32 6.29
C LEU A 146 -6.00 17.41 7.07
N ALA A 147 -4.95 16.73 6.59
CA ALA A 147 -3.65 16.59 7.24
C ALA A 147 -2.60 17.60 6.74
#